data_AF-A0AAX7TNR2-F1
#
_entry.id   AF-A0AAX7TNR2-F1
#
_cell.length_a   1.000
_cell.length_b   1.000
_cell.length_c   1.000
_cell.angle_alpha   90.00
_cell.angle_beta   90.00
_cell.angle_gamma   90.00
#
_symmetry.space_group_name_H-M   'P 1'
#
loop_
_entity.id
_entity.type
_entity.pdbx_description
1 polymer ?
#
loop_
_entity_poly.entity_id
_entity_poly.type
_entity_poly.pdbx_seq_one_letter_code
_entity_poly.pdbx_strand_id
1 'polypeptide(L)'
;MVFLTSILSLSEKLLLNPKAGRSLQTERVPRSSVLDRLQSFLPQMAEANEKLKRQMEEAPAGRFDIESVDEAERVIEMDVALVELNESGDSETSDSEESDCSDDDGEVTEQNFKLPGDKGKKKKVNILVLDQQGE
;
A
#
# COMPACT_ATOMS: atom_id res chain seq x y z
N MET A 1 -18.04 -18.85 39.25
CA MET A 1 -19.15 -17.86 39.23
C MET A 1 -18.56 -16.45 39.06
N VAL A 2 -17.86 -16.16 37.95
CA VAL A 2 -17.20 -14.85 37.72
C VAL A 2 -17.35 -14.33 36.27
N PHE A 3 -17.83 -15.14 35.33
CA PHE A 3 -17.90 -14.73 33.92
C PHE A 3 -19.23 -14.07 33.48
N LEU A 4 -20.24 -14.00 34.36
CA LEU A 4 -21.56 -13.46 33.98
C LEU A 4 -21.73 -11.95 34.23
N THR A 5 -20.83 -11.29 34.96
CA THR A 5 -21.00 -9.86 35.31
C THR A 5 -20.42 -8.89 34.30
N SER A 6 -19.53 -9.34 33.39
CA SER A 6 -18.91 -8.45 32.39
C SER A 6 -19.81 -8.11 31.20
N ILE A 7 -20.74 -9.00 30.83
CA ILE A 7 -21.57 -8.85 29.62
C ILE A 7 -22.63 -7.75 29.80
N LEU A 8 -23.19 -7.56 31.00
CA LEU A 8 -24.16 -6.49 31.28
C LEU A 8 -23.56 -5.08 31.12
N SER A 9 -22.25 -4.90 31.30
CA SER A 9 -21.62 -3.57 31.22
C SER A 9 -21.42 -3.06 29.79
N LEU A 10 -21.40 -3.95 28.78
CA LEU A 10 -21.23 -3.56 27.39
C LEU A 10 -22.50 -2.89 26.83
N SER A 11 -23.68 -3.36 27.25
CA SER A 11 -24.96 -2.85 26.74
C SER A 11 -25.18 -1.36 27.05
N GLU A 12 -24.74 -0.89 28.22
CA GLU A 12 -24.90 0.53 28.61
C GLU A 12 -23.94 1.46 27.87
N LYS A 13 -22.73 0.98 27.52
CA LYS A 13 -21.74 1.78 26.77
C LYS A 13 -22.05 1.93 25.29
N LEU A 14 -22.88 1.05 24.73
CA LEU A 14 -23.18 1.01 23.30
C LEU A 14 -24.52 1.66 22.92
N LEU A 15 -25.26 2.22 23.88
CA LEU A 15 -26.58 2.87 23.66
C LEU A 15 -27.57 2.02 22.84
N LEU A 16 -27.45 0.70 22.90
CA LEU A 16 -28.32 -0.22 22.17
C LEU A 16 -29.60 -0.42 22.99
N ASN A 17 -30.72 0.16 22.54
CA ASN A 17 -32.03 -0.17 23.09
C ASN A 17 -32.48 -1.54 22.55
N PRO A 18 -32.54 -2.61 23.37
CA PRO A 18 -32.97 -3.92 22.89
C PRO A 18 -34.46 -3.88 22.57
N LYS A 19 -34.82 -3.71 21.30
CA LYS A 19 -36.21 -3.80 20.85
C LYS A 19 -36.62 -5.27 20.84
N ALA A 20 -37.38 -5.69 21.86
CA ALA A 20 -37.90 -7.04 21.99
C ALA A 20 -38.79 -7.39 20.78
N GLY A 21 -38.32 -8.26 19.90
CA GLY A 21 -39.12 -8.74 18.76
C GLY A 21 -38.35 -9.39 17.61
N ARG A 22 -37.05 -9.15 17.46
CA ARG A 22 -36.20 -9.85 16.49
C ARG A 22 -34.84 -10.15 17.11
N SER A 23 -34.37 -11.40 17.00
CA SER A 23 -32.99 -11.76 17.33
C SER A 23 -32.06 -11.02 16.37
N LEU A 24 -31.16 -10.19 16.88
CA LEU A 24 -30.10 -9.59 16.07
C LEU A 24 -29.15 -10.72 15.64
N GLN A 25 -29.16 -11.06 14.35
CA GLN A 25 -28.22 -12.02 13.78
C GLN A 25 -27.02 -11.23 13.24
N THR A 26 -25.83 -11.56 13.72
CA THR A 26 -24.59 -11.05 13.13
C THR A 26 -24.11 -12.06 12.09
N GLU A 27 -23.99 -11.63 10.84
CA GLU A 27 -23.35 -12.42 9.80
C GLU A 27 -21.84 -12.15 9.79
N ARG A 28 -21.05 -13.19 9.58
CA ARG A 28 -19.60 -13.04 9.47
C ARG A 28 -19.28 -12.54 8.08
N VAL A 29 -18.55 -11.42 7.99
CA VAL A 29 -18.08 -10.89 6.71
C VAL A 29 -17.21 -11.95 6.01
N PRO A 30 -17.48 -12.28 4.73
CA PRO A 30 -16.65 -13.16 3.94
C PRO A 30 -15.20 -12.67 3.85
N ARG A 31 -14.25 -13.60 3.66
CA ARG A 31 -12.85 -13.22 3.39
C ARG A 31 -12.75 -12.53 2.03
N SER A 32 -11.88 -11.52 1.94
CA SER A 32 -11.60 -10.85 0.66
C SER A 32 -10.81 -11.76 -0.27
N SER A 33 -11.19 -11.80 -1.54
CA SER A 33 -10.47 -12.54 -2.60
C SER A 33 -9.01 -12.13 -2.73
N VAL A 34 -8.67 -10.86 -2.48
CA VAL A 34 -7.30 -10.34 -2.51
C VAL A 34 -6.43 -11.00 -1.44
N LEU A 35 -6.92 -11.14 -0.21
CA LEU A 35 -6.18 -11.81 0.86
C LEU A 35 -5.92 -13.28 0.55
N ASP A 36 -6.85 -13.98 -0.08
CA ASP A 36 -6.66 -15.37 -0.49
C ASP A 36 -5.56 -15.48 -1.57
N ARG A 37 -5.52 -14.56 -2.53
CA ARG A 37 -4.45 -14.50 -3.54
C ARG A 37 -3.09 -14.22 -2.90
N LEU A 38 -3.02 -13.27 -1.97
CA LEU A 38 -1.78 -12.93 -1.24
C LEU A 38 -1.24 -14.12 -0.45
N GLN A 39 -2.12 -14.93 0.16
CA GLN A 39 -1.71 -16.13 0.88
C GLN A 39 -0.96 -17.13 -0.02
N SER A 40 -1.37 -17.26 -1.29
CA SER A 40 -0.69 -18.13 -2.25
C SER A 40 0.55 -17.50 -2.89
N PHE A 41 0.56 -16.17 -3.05
CA PHE A 41 1.61 -15.45 -3.78
C PHE A 41 2.88 -15.25 -2.94
N LEU A 42 2.75 -14.86 -1.67
CA LEU A 42 3.91 -14.54 -0.83
C LEU A 42 4.91 -15.69 -0.69
N PRO A 43 4.49 -16.97 -0.53
CA PRO A 43 5.41 -18.11 -0.52
C PRO A 43 6.18 -18.26 -1.85
N GLN A 44 5.52 -18.09 -3.00
CA GLN A 44 6.15 -18.21 -4.31
C GLN A 44 7.18 -17.10 -4.54
N MET A 45 6.84 -15.86 -4.13
CA MET A 45 7.75 -14.73 -4.18
C MET A 45 8.97 -14.95 -3.27
N ALA A 46 8.77 -15.49 -2.07
CA ALA A 46 9.87 -15.81 -1.17
C ALA A 46 10.82 -16.86 -1.79
N GLU A 47 10.27 -17.92 -2.40
CA GLU A 47 11.07 -18.93 -3.11
C GLU A 47 11.84 -18.32 -4.30
N ALA A 48 11.19 -17.47 -5.10
CA ALA A 48 11.83 -16.77 -6.20
C ALA A 48 12.98 -15.88 -5.73
N ASN A 49 12.80 -15.17 -4.61
CA ASN A 49 13.84 -14.34 -4.01
C ASN A 49 15.04 -15.16 -3.51
N GLU A 50 14.80 -16.30 -2.86
CA GLU A 50 15.85 -17.24 -2.44
C GLU A 50 16.64 -17.77 -3.66
N LYS A 51 15.92 -18.14 -4.72
CA LYS A 51 16.54 -18.58 -5.97
C LYS A 51 17.39 -17.49 -6.61
N LEU A 52 16.89 -16.25 -6.64
CA LEU A 52 17.62 -15.10 -7.18
C LEU A 52 18.92 -14.86 -6.40
N LYS A 53 18.87 -14.89 -5.06
CA LYS A 53 20.07 -14.75 -4.23
C LYS A 53 21.14 -15.78 -4.54
N ARG A 54 20.76 -17.06 -4.64
CA ARG A 54 21.71 -18.14 -5.01
C ARG A 54 22.32 -17.91 -6.39
N GLN A 55 21.51 -17.49 -7.36
CA GLN A 55 22.02 -17.18 -8.69
C GLN A 55 22.96 -15.98 -8.69
N MET A 56 22.73 -14.97 -7.85
CA MET A 56 23.64 -13.82 -7.71
C MET A 56 24.99 -14.22 -7.11
N GLU A 57 25.01 -15.21 -6.21
CA GLU A 57 26.25 -15.75 -5.63
C GLU A 57 27.07 -16.56 -6.64
N GLU A 58 26.41 -17.32 -7.51
CA GLU A 58 27.06 -18.16 -8.53
C GLU A 58 27.45 -17.39 -9.81
N ALA A 59 26.72 -16.32 -10.11
CA ALA A 59 26.91 -15.54 -11.32
C ALA A 59 28.14 -14.63 -11.28
N PRO A 60 28.74 -14.31 -12.45
CA PRO A 60 29.73 -13.26 -12.56
C PRO A 60 29.19 -11.90 -12.08
N ALA A 61 30.08 -11.09 -11.52
CA ALA A 61 29.78 -9.70 -11.18
C ALA A 61 29.25 -8.94 -12.41
N GLY A 62 28.20 -8.14 -12.22
CA GLY A 62 27.57 -7.36 -13.29
C GLY A 62 26.46 -8.09 -14.07
N ARG A 63 26.31 -9.42 -13.95
CA ARG A 63 25.23 -10.15 -14.65
C ARG A 63 23.82 -9.70 -14.26
N PHE A 64 23.66 -9.25 -13.01
CA PHE A 64 22.40 -8.75 -12.47
C PHE A 64 22.45 -7.24 -12.20
N ASP A 65 23.31 -6.51 -12.92
CA ASP A 65 23.34 -5.06 -12.85
C ASP A 65 22.16 -4.47 -13.62
N ILE A 66 21.24 -3.83 -12.88
CA ILE A 66 20.04 -3.21 -13.45
C ILE A 66 20.30 -1.80 -13.98
N GLU A 67 21.51 -1.25 -13.75
CA GLU A 67 21.90 0.09 -14.21
C GLU A 67 22.68 0.02 -15.54
N SER A 68 23.10 -1.18 -15.96
CA SER A 68 23.82 -1.38 -17.21
C SER A 68 22.87 -1.23 -18.41
N VAL A 69 22.90 -0.05 -19.05
CA VAL A 69 22.06 0.31 -20.20
C VAL A 69 22.86 0.51 -21.50
N ASP A 70 24.15 0.20 -21.49
CA ASP A 70 25.07 0.46 -22.62
C ASP A 70 24.75 -0.39 -23.87
N GLU A 71 24.24 -1.60 -23.66
CA GLU A 71 23.95 -2.58 -24.73
C GLU A 71 22.45 -2.66 -25.08
N ALA A 72 21.59 -1.90 -24.37
CA ALA A 72 20.14 -1.98 -24.49
C ALA A 72 19.52 -0.73 -25.14
N GLU A 73 18.29 -0.87 -25.65
CA GLU A 73 17.51 0.29 -26.10
C GLU A 73 17.10 1.16 -24.91
N ARG A 74 17.06 2.48 -25.11
CA ARG A 74 16.64 3.45 -24.07
C ARG A 74 15.11 3.47 -23.93
N VAL A 75 14.54 2.35 -23.51
CA VAL A 75 13.10 2.15 -23.31
C VAL A 75 12.88 1.61 -21.90
N ILE A 76 11.88 2.14 -21.18
CA ILE A 76 11.48 1.64 -19.87
C ILE A 76 10.29 0.71 -20.08
N GLU A 77 10.53 -0.59 -20.00
CA GLU A 77 9.48 -1.61 -20.01
C GLU A 77 8.86 -1.73 -18.62
N MET A 78 7.53 -1.63 -18.54
CA MET A 78 6.80 -1.70 -17.28
C MET A 78 5.66 -2.71 -17.39
N ASP A 79 5.82 -3.84 -16.70
CA ASP A 79 4.75 -4.83 -16.55
C ASP A 79 3.73 -4.37 -15.50
N VAL A 80 2.66 -3.70 -15.95
CA VAL A 80 1.56 -3.28 -15.07
C VAL A 80 0.52 -4.41 -14.97
N ALA A 81 0.50 -5.10 -13.84
CA ALA A 81 -0.56 -6.04 -13.53
C ALA A 81 -1.81 -5.29 -13.02
N LEU A 82 -2.79 -5.04 -13.90
CA LEU A 82 -4.10 -4.55 -13.51
C LEU A 82 -4.88 -5.68 -12.83
N VAL A 83 -5.04 -5.59 -11.51
CA VAL A 83 -5.94 -6.51 -10.78
C VAL A 83 -7.35 -5.92 -10.87
N GLU A 84 -8.21 -6.56 -11.65
CA GLU A 84 -9.64 -6.29 -11.62
C GLU A 84 -10.17 -6.66 -10.23
N LEU A 85 -10.36 -5.65 -9.37
CA LEU A 85 -11.20 -5.81 -8.20
C LEU A 85 -12.62 -5.84 -8.73
N ASN A 86 -13.24 -7.01 -8.75
CA ASN A 86 -14.67 -7.16 -9.04
C ASN A 86 -15.43 -6.37 -7.97
N GLU A 87 -15.67 -5.09 -8.24
CA GLU A 87 -16.46 -4.20 -7.41
C GLU A 87 -17.89 -4.73 -7.41
N SER A 88 -18.33 -5.22 -6.27
CA SER A 88 -19.76 -5.32 -6.02
C SER A 88 -20.26 -3.91 -5.74
N GLY A 89 -20.51 -3.16 -6.81
CA GLY A 89 -21.33 -1.94 -6.90
C GLY A 89 -20.90 -0.74 -6.05
N ASP A 90 -20.21 0.22 -6.67
CA ASP A 90 -20.70 1.60 -6.81
C ASP A 90 -19.91 2.30 -7.92
N SER A 91 -20.60 2.78 -8.94
CA SER A 91 -20.01 3.38 -10.14
C SER A 91 -19.50 4.79 -9.83
N GLU A 92 -18.36 4.90 -9.16
CA GLU A 92 -17.65 6.16 -9.03
C GLU A 92 -16.63 6.27 -10.17
N THR A 93 -17.08 6.83 -11.29
CA THR A 93 -16.23 7.17 -12.44
C THR A 93 -15.12 8.11 -11.97
N SER A 94 -13.89 7.61 -11.85
CA SER A 94 -12.73 8.50 -11.75
C SER A 94 -12.53 9.16 -13.10
N ASP A 95 -13.08 10.37 -13.25
CA ASP A 95 -12.69 11.31 -14.30
C ASP A 95 -11.20 11.59 -14.14
N SER A 96 -10.38 10.87 -14.91
CA SER A 96 -8.98 11.20 -15.10
C SER A 96 -8.96 12.39 -16.04
N GLU A 97 -9.03 13.59 -15.47
CA GLU A 97 -8.77 14.83 -16.19
C GLU A 97 -7.40 14.69 -16.88
N GLU A 98 -7.41 14.75 -18.21
CA GLU A 98 -6.23 14.69 -19.07
C GLU A 98 -5.22 15.74 -18.62
N SER A 99 -4.19 15.32 -17.87
CA SER A 99 -3.10 16.20 -17.49
C SER A 99 -2.28 16.49 -18.75
N ASP A 100 -2.39 17.70 -19.27
CA ASP A 100 -1.49 18.25 -20.29
C ASP A 100 -0.05 18.20 -19.75
N CYS A 101 0.65 17.10 -20.03
CA CYS A 101 2.07 16.95 -19.77
C CYS A 101 2.83 17.75 -20.82
N SER A 102 2.85 19.06 -20.64
CA SER A 102 3.88 19.92 -21.21
C SER A 102 5.21 19.45 -20.66
N ASP A 103 5.93 18.66 -21.45
CA ASP A 103 7.30 18.21 -21.19
C ASP A 103 8.18 19.46 -21.13
N ASP A 104 8.43 19.94 -19.90
CA ASP A 104 9.40 20.99 -19.63
C ASP A 104 10.70 20.25 -19.33
N ASP A 105 11.58 20.16 -20.34
CA ASP A 105 12.84 19.40 -20.33
C ASP A 105 13.91 19.99 -19.38
N GLY A 106 13.49 20.77 -18.39
CA GLY A 106 14.36 21.46 -17.44
C GLY A 106 14.92 20.51 -16.38
N GLU A 107 16.19 20.71 -16.02
CA GLU A 107 16.83 20.02 -14.90
C GLU A 107 16.00 20.19 -13.61
N VAL A 108 15.64 19.07 -12.99
CA VAL A 108 14.83 19.06 -11.77
C VAL A 108 15.69 19.52 -10.59
N THR A 109 15.56 20.80 -10.24
CA THR A 109 16.18 21.37 -9.04
C THR A 109 15.24 21.32 -7.84
N GLU A 110 15.78 21.48 -6.63
CA GLU A 110 15.00 21.63 -5.38
C GLU A 110 13.95 22.77 -5.41
N GLN A 111 14.06 23.68 -6.39
CA GLN A 111 13.13 24.79 -6.56
C GLN A 111 11.98 24.48 -7.53
N ASN A 112 12.10 23.42 -8.36
CA ASN A 112 11.12 23.05 -9.39
C ASN A 112 10.29 21.81 -9.03
N PHE A 113 10.60 21.13 -7.93
CA PHE A 113 9.87 19.94 -7.49
C PHE A 113 8.47 20.30 -6.96
N LYS A 114 7.43 20.09 -7.78
CA LYS A 114 6.04 20.36 -7.41
C LYS A 114 5.44 19.14 -6.71
N LEU A 115 5.26 19.22 -5.40
CA LEU A 115 4.52 18.20 -4.65
C LEU A 115 3.01 18.40 -4.84
N PRO A 116 2.22 17.33 -5.07
CA PRO A 116 0.77 17.42 -5.11
C PRO A 116 0.26 17.96 -3.76
N GLY A 117 -0.42 19.11 -3.79
CA GLY A 117 -0.94 19.80 -2.60
C GLY A 117 -0.14 21.03 -2.15
N ASP A 118 1.01 21.34 -2.76
CA ASP A 118 1.80 22.54 -2.42
C ASP A 118 1.18 23.82 -3.01
N LYS A 119 0.10 24.30 -2.38
CA LYS A 119 -0.48 25.62 -2.68
C LYS A 119 0.31 26.72 -1.96
N GLY A 120 1.57 26.92 -2.34
CA GLY A 120 2.37 28.13 -2.10
C GLY A 120 2.63 28.55 -0.64
N LYS A 121 2.29 27.72 0.35
CA LYS A 121 2.50 28.04 1.77
C LYS A 121 3.66 27.21 2.29
N LYS A 122 4.88 27.77 2.22
CA LYS A 122 6.09 27.17 2.82
C LYS A 122 5.92 27.08 4.34
N LYS A 123 5.36 25.98 4.84
CA LYS A 123 5.30 25.69 6.27
C LYS A 123 6.70 25.24 6.69
N LYS A 124 7.39 26.06 7.49
CA LYS A 124 8.69 25.67 8.08
C LYS A 124 8.47 24.49 9.01
N VAL A 125 9.02 23.33 8.66
CA VAL A 125 9.02 22.15 9.52
C VAL A 125 10.30 22.20 10.36
N ASN A 126 10.18 22.13 11.69
CA ASN A 126 11.31 22.02 12.60
C ASN A 126 11.49 20.56 12.99
N ILE A 127 12.57 19.94 12.50
CA ILE A 127 12.95 18.57 12.87
C ILE A 127 13.97 18.68 14.01
N LEU A 128 13.64 18.10 15.16
CA LEU A 128 14.55 17.99 16.31
C LEU A 128 15.08 16.56 16.36
N VAL A 129 16.40 16.40 16.22
CA VAL A 129 17.07 15.13 16.48
C VAL A 129 17.27 15.01 17.98
N LEU A 130 16.65 14.00 18.59
CA LEU A 130 16.90 13.66 19.99
C LEU A 130 18.05 12.66 20.01
N ASP A 131 19.19 13.08 20.58
CA ASP A 131 20.28 12.16 20.86
C ASP A 131 19.79 11.14 21.89
N GLN A 132 19.76 9.86 21.51
CA GLN A 132 19.57 8.77 22.47
C GLN A 132 20.81 8.72 23.35
N GLN A 133 20.70 9.25 24.57
CA GLN A 133 21.65 8.95 25.64
C GLN A 133 21.55 7.45 25.93
N GLY A 134 22.56 6.70 25.49
CA GLY A 134 22.75 5.32 25.91
C GLY A 134 23.14 5.27 27.39
N GLU A 135 22.44 4.43 28.14
CA GLU A 135 22.97 3.78 29.35
C GLU A 135 23.64 2.46 28.96
#